data_AF-A0A3D5DA13-F1
#
_entry.id   AF-A0A3D5DA13-F1
#
_cell.length_a   1.000
_cell.length_b   1.000
_cell.length_c   1.000
_cell.angle_alpha   90.00
_cell.angle_beta   90.00
_cell.angle_gamma   90.00
#
_symmetry.space_group_name_H-M   'P 1'
#
loop_
_entity.id
_entity.type
_entity.pdbx_description
1 polymer ?
#
loop_
_entity_poly.entity_id
_entity_poly.type
_entity_poly.pdbx_seq_one_letter_code
_entity_poly.pdbx_strand_id
1 'polypeptide(L)'
;MPVPRDRDDGEYFEPLKNFDQGTGKLYLGLVRVTGGVGTSLRLLTTAKRYASGFGIATECGFGRRPAASMPELLDIHRTIANAL
;
A
#
# COMPACT_ATOMS: atom_id res chain seq x y z
N MET A 1 -0.30 -4.15 -7.22
CA MET A 1 0.61 -5.19 -6.68
C MET A 1 0.38 -5.31 -5.18
N PRO A 2 -0.03 -6.48 -4.65
CA PRO A 2 -0.19 -6.70 -3.22
C PRO A 2 1.19 -6.69 -2.52
N VAL A 3 1.26 -6.20 -1.28
CA VAL A 3 2.47 -6.30 -0.44
C VAL A 3 2.22 -7.34 0.66
N PRO A 4 3.00 -8.43 0.75
CA PRO A 4 2.84 -9.46 1.79
C PRO A 4 2.93 -8.89 3.21
N ARG A 5 2.36 -9.60 4.19
CA ARG A 5 2.25 -9.11 5.59
C ARG A 5 3.60 -8.98 6.29
N ASP A 6 4.50 -9.88 5.98
CA ASP A 6 5.85 -10.02 6.51
C ASP A 6 6.88 -9.13 5.77
N ARG A 7 6.43 -8.30 4.82
CA ARG A 7 7.30 -7.43 4.03
C ARG A 7 6.98 -5.97 4.32
N ASP A 8 7.95 -5.28 4.89
CA ASP A 8 8.06 -3.82 4.98
C ASP A 8 9.50 -3.33 4.71
N ASP A 9 10.37 -4.25 4.31
CA ASP A 9 11.78 -4.07 4.00
C ASP A 9 12.01 -3.46 2.62
N GLY A 10 13.15 -2.80 2.47
CA GLY A 10 13.55 -2.19 1.21
C GLY A 10 13.84 -3.18 0.08
N GLU A 11 14.32 -4.38 0.41
CA GLU A 11 14.65 -5.42 -0.59
C GLU A 11 13.42 -5.82 -1.41
N TYR A 12 12.24 -5.84 -0.78
CA TYR A 12 10.98 -6.11 -1.46
C TYR A 12 10.64 -5.06 -2.53
N PHE A 13 10.91 -3.79 -2.23
CA PHE A 13 10.58 -2.67 -3.12
C PHE A 13 11.70 -2.34 -4.10
N GLU A 14 12.92 -2.82 -3.86
CA GLU A 14 14.09 -2.52 -4.68
C GLU A 14 13.92 -2.77 -6.18
N PRO A 15 13.32 -3.89 -6.62
CA PRO A 15 13.08 -4.13 -8.05
C PRO A 15 12.24 -3.05 -8.73
N LEU A 16 11.47 -2.25 -7.99
CA LEU A 16 10.66 -1.17 -8.55
C LEU A 16 11.51 -0.03 -9.14
N LYS A 17 12.78 0.13 -8.73
CA LYS A 17 13.68 1.17 -9.29
C LYS A 17 13.82 1.06 -10.82
N ASN A 18 13.75 -0.16 -11.33
CA ASN A 18 13.93 -0.48 -12.75
C ASN A 18 12.64 -1.00 -13.39
N PHE A 19 11.50 -0.90 -12.69
CA PHE A 19 10.23 -1.40 -13.20
C PHE A 19 9.66 -0.45 -14.25
N ASP A 20 9.58 -0.91 -15.49
CA ASP A 20 8.89 -0.21 -16.57
C ASP A 20 7.41 -0.63 -16.60
N GLN A 21 6.54 0.34 -16.29
CA GLN A 21 5.09 0.18 -16.30
C GLN A 21 4.43 0.58 -17.62
N GLY A 22 5.22 1.00 -18.63
CA GLY A 22 4.74 1.52 -19.90
C GLY A 22 3.74 2.67 -19.71
N THR A 23 2.58 2.57 -20.36
CA THR A 23 1.48 3.54 -20.23
C THR A 23 0.59 3.29 -19.01
N GLY A 24 0.85 2.23 -18.25
CA GLY A 24 0.09 1.88 -17.05
C GLY A 24 0.43 2.75 -15.85
N LYS A 25 -0.39 2.64 -14.79
CA LYS A 25 -0.11 3.26 -13.49
C LYS A 25 0.08 2.19 -12.43
N LEU A 26 1.21 2.25 -11.73
CA LEU A 26 1.51 1.36 -10.61
C LEU A 26 0.60 1.70 -9.42
N TYR A 27 -0.03 0.68 -8.84
CA TYR A 27 -0.74 0.76 -7.56
C TYR A 27 -0.17 -0.26 -6.58
N LEU A 28 0.21 0.18 -5.39
CA LEU A 28 0.83 -0.65 -4.36
C LEU A 28 -0.14 -0.91 -3.20
N GLY A 29 -0.28 -2.18 -2.79
CA GLY A 29 -1.14 -2.61 -1.70
C GLY A 29 -0.58 -2.29 -0.32
N LEU A 30 -0.53 -1.01 0.06
CA LEU A 30 0.10 -0.52 1.29
C LEU A 30 -0.89 -0.30 2.45
N VAL A 31 -2.20 -0.22 2.16
CA VAL A 31 -3.25 0.05 3.14
C VAL A 31 -3.63 -1.24 3.87
N ARG A 32 -3.50 -1.28 5.20
CA ARG A 32 -3.84 -2.44 6.03
C ARG A 32 -4.55 -2.03 7.31
N VAL A 33 -5.54 -2.82 7.73
CA VAL A 33 -6.18 -2.68 9.05
C VAL A 33 -5.24 -3.19 10.15
N THR A 34 -4.57 -4.32 9.92
CA THR A 34 -3.61 -4.87 10.88
C THR A 34 -2.47 -3.88 11.11
N GLY A 35 -2.32 -3.42 12.35
CA GLY A 35 -1.32 -2.41 12.72
C GLY A 35 -1.65 -0.99 12.26
N GLY A 36 -2.85 -0.77 11.71
CA GLY A 36 -3.44 0.53 11.39
C GLY A 36 -2.60 1.45 10.50
N VAL A 37 -2.85 2.76 10.64
CA VAL A 37 -2.16 3.83 9.90
C VAL A 37 -0.64 3.73 10.01
N GLY A 38 -0.10 3.44 11.19
CA GLY A 38 1.34 3.38 11.41
C GLY A 38 2.05 2.34 10.53
N THR A 39 1.43 1.18 10.34
CA THR A 39 1.98 0.13 9.46
C THR A 39 1.95 0.56 8.00
N SER A 40 0.83 1.12 7.56
CA SER A 40 0.70 1.62 6.18
C SER A 40 1.61 2.81 5.88
N LEU A 41 1.87 3.70 6.86
CA LEU A 41 2.83 4.79 6.71
C LEU A 41 4.26 4.27 6.57
N ARG A 42 4.67 3.29 7.38
CA ARG A 42 6.00 2.67 7.23
C ARG A 42 6.19 2.10 5.83
N LEU A 43 5.20 1.36 5.34
CA LEU A 43 5.21 0.80 3.99
C LEU A 43 5.28 1.87 2.91
N LEU A 44 4.52 2.96 3.05
CA LEU A 44 4.59 4.11 2.16
C LEU A 44 5.99 4.73 2.15
N THR A 45 6.57 4.95 3.34
CA THR A 45 7.92 5.50 3.48
C THR A 45 8.98 4.62 2.85
N THR A 46 8.90 3.29 3.01
CA THR A 46 9.83 2.37 2.36
C THR A 46 9.65 2.39 0.84
N ALA A 47 8.42 2.25 0.34
CA ALA A 47 8.12 2.22 -1.09
C ALA A 47 8.57 3.50 -1.82
N LYS A 48 8.40 4.68 -1.19
CA LYS A 48 8.84 5.98 -1.74
C LYS A 48 10.35 6.07 -2.01
N ARG A 49 11.17 5.19 -1.43
CA ARG A 49 12.62 5.13 -1.71
C ARG A 49 12.95 4.47 -3.05
N TYR A 50 12.01 3.73 -3.63
CA TYR A 50 12.24 2.85 -4.78
C TYR A 50 11.31 3.11 -5.97
N ALA A 51 10.18 3.76 -5.74
CA ALA A 51 9.25 4.16 -6.81
C ALA A 51 8.61 5.52 -6.50
N SER A 52 8.16 6.21 -7.55
CA SER A 52 7.41 7.46 -7.45
C SER A 52 6.22 7.42 -8.41
N GLY A 53 5.26 8.34 -8.24
CA GLY A 53 4.07 8.43 -9.11
C GLY A 53 3.05 7.28 -9.00
N PHE A 54 3.29 6.33 -8.08
CA PHE A 54 2.37 5.21 -7.83
C PHE A 54 1.13 5.68 -7.04
N GLY A 55 0.03 4.94 -7.20
CA GLY A 55 -1.13 5.02 -6.30
C GLY A 55 -1.07 3.97 -5.20
N ILE A 56 -1.95 4.08 -4.21
CA ILE A 56 -2.10 3.08 -3.14
C ILE A 56 -3.37 2.29 -3.31
N ALA A 57 -3.34 1.06 -2.79
CA ALA A 57 -4.46 0.17 -2.66
C ALA A 57 -4.32 -0.59 -1.34
N THR A 58 -5.29 -1.45 -1.07
CA THR A 58 -5.17 -2.44 -0.01
C THR A 58 -4.35 -3.63 -0.47
N GLU A 59 -3.85 -4.40 0.50
CA GLU A 59 -3.08 -5.61 0.24
C GLU A 59 -3.91 -6.71 -0.42
N CYS A 60 -5.23 -6.72 -0.17
CA CYS A 60 -6.19 -7.67 -0.74
C CYS A 60 -7.57 -7.01 -0.91
N GLY A 61 -8.48 -7.69 -1.62
CA GLY A 61 -9.86 -7.26 -1.79
C GLY A 61 -10.72 -7.42 -0.52
N PHE A 62 -11.88 -6.77 -0.51
CA PHE A 62 -12.77 -6.71 0.67
C PHE A 62 -13.94 -7.69 0.63
N GLY A 63 -14.09 -8.49 -0.42
CA GLY A 63 -15.30 -9.29 -0.66
C GLY A 63 -15.65 -10.30 0.45
N ARG A 64 -14.71 -10.61 1.36
CA ARG A 64 -14.91 -11.52 2.50
C ARG A 64 -14.81 -10.82 3.87
N ARG A 65 -14.77 -9.49 3.91
CA ARG A 65 -14.65 -8.73 5.17
C ARG A 65 -16.04 -8.39 5.74
N PRO A 66 -16.20 -8.33 7.06
CA PRO A 66 -17.42 -7.81 7.67
C PRO A 66 -17.65 -6.34 7.27
N ALA A 67 -18.89 -5.98 6.94
CA ALA A 67 -19.24 -4.59 6.57
C ALA A 67 -18.85 -3.57 7.66
N ALA A 68 -18.95 -3.95 8.93
CA ALA A 68 -18.55 -3.11 10.06
C ALA A 68 -17.05 -2.74 10.08
N SER A 69 -16.19 -3.49 9.38
CA SER A 69 -14.75 -3.17 9.25
C SER A 69 -14.43 -2.17 8.14
N MET A 70 -15.41 -1.83 7.29
CA MET A 70 -15.20 -0.95 6.14
C MET A 70 -14.89 0.51 6.53
N PRO A 71 -15.55 1.14 7.52
CA PRO A 71 -15.23 2.52 7.89
C PRO A 71 -13.77 2.71 8.30
N GLU A 72 -13.27 1.86 9.20
CA GLU A 72 -11.87 1.91 9.65
C GLU A 72 -10.90 1.75 8.47
N LEU A 73 -11.14 0.77 7.60
CA LEU A 73 -10.30 0.54 6.44
C LEU A 73 -10.25 1.75 5.50
N LEU A 74 -11.40 2.37 5.23
CA LEU A 74 -11.51 3.54 4.37
C LEU A 74 -10.88 4.78 5.00
N ASP A 75 -10.95 4.92 6.32
CA ASP A 75 -10.27 5.98 7.06
C ASP A 75 -8.75 5.85 6.98
N ILE A 76 -8.22 4.63 7.15
CA ILE A 76 -6.79 4.36 6.94
C ILE A 76 -6.44 4.68 5.49
N HIS A 77 -7.21 4.19 4.52
CA HIS A 77 -6.95 4.45 3.10
C HIS A 77 -6.86 5.95 2.80
N ARG A 78 -7.85 6.73 3.23
CA ARG A 78 -7.87 8.20 3.08
C ARG A 78 -6.65 8.84 3.71
N THR A 79 -6.30 8.43 4.93
CA THR A 79 -5.14 8.98 5.66
C THR A 79 -3.84 8.76 4.90
N ILE A 80 -3.63 7.55 4.37
CA ILE A 80 -2.42 7.22 3.61
C ILE A 80 -2.43 7.89 2.23
N ALA A 81 -3.60 8.02 1.59
CA ALA A 81 -3.72 8.71 0.32
C ALA A 81 -3.37 10.20 0.44
N ASN A 82 -3.72 10.84 1.55
CA ASN A 82 -3.34 12.23 1.85
C ASN A 82 -1.84 12.39 2.15
N ALA A 83 -1.12 11.31 2.46
CA ALA A 83 0.31 11.31 2.74
C ALA A 83 1.18 10.93 1.51
N LEU A 84 0.55 10.65 0.37
CA LEU A 84 1.24 10.35 -0.89
C LEU A 84 2.04 11.54 -1.41
#